data_AF-A0A8S2WEC7-F1
#
_entry.id   AF-A0A8S2WEC7-F1
#
_cell.length_a   1.000
_cell.length_b   1.000
_cell.length_c   1.000
_cell.angle_alpha   90.00
_cell.angle_beta   90.00
_cell.angle_gamma   90.00
#
_symmetry.space_group_name_H-M   'P 1'
#
loop_
_entity.id
_entity.type
_entity.pdbx_description
1 polymer ?
#
loop_
_entity_poly.entity_id
_entity_poly.type
_entity_poly.pdbx_seq_one_letter_code
_entity_poly.pdbx_strand_id
1 'polypeptide(L)' 'YDLENWNGTDRFHFDARVSDQDLIETYLPSFESCVRDAKVASIMCSYNAVNGVPSCANKFLLQTIARYSDNKF' A
#
# COMPACT_ATOMS: atom_id res chain seq x y z
N TYR A 1 8.57 -17.57 21.15
CA TYR A 1 9.25 -16.61 20.28
C TYR A 1 8.20 -16.11 19.32
N ASP A 2 7.76 -14.87 19.50
CA ASP A 2 6.77 -14.26 18.62
C ASP A 2 7.54 -13.57 17.49
N LEU A 3 7.48 -14.16 16.29
CA LEU A 3 8.12 -13.63 15.10
C LEU A 3 7.44 -12.34 14.60
N GLU A 4 6.24 -12.04 15.07
CA GLU A 4 5.40 -10.95 14.58
C GLU A 4 5.49 -9.68 15.43
N ASN A 5 6.03 -9.79 16.65
CA ASN A 5 6.15 -8.67 17.60
C ASN A 5 7.62 -8.29 17.79
N TRP A 6 8.05 -7.24 17.09
CA TRP A 6 9.38 -6.69 17.20
C TRP A 6 9.36 -5.39 17.98
N ASN A 7 10.00 -5.36 19.16
CA ASN A 7 10.12 -4.16 19.99
C ASN A 7 8.77 -3.47 20.32
N GLY A 8 7.71 -4.26 20.52
CA GLY A 8 6.36 -3.76 20.79
C GLY A 8 5.64 -3.21 19.54
N THR A 9 6.19 -3.45 18.35
CA THR A 9 5.59 -3.10 17.07
C THR A 9 5.13 -4.38 16.37
N ASP A 10 3.85 -4.42 16.01
CA ASP A 10 3.26 -5.46 15.19
C ASP A 10 2.61 -4.87 13.94
N ARG A 11 2.38 -5.71 12.94
CA ARG A 11 1.87 -5.30 11.62
C ARG A 11 0.41 -4.82 11.60
N PHE A 12 -0.35 -5.04 12.67
CA PHE A 12 -1.74 -4.61 12.79
C PHE A 12 -1.84 -3.20 13.38
N HIS A 13 -0.90 -2.80 14.24
CA HIS A 13 -0.90 -1.49 14.90
C HIS A 13 0.11 -0.49 14.34
N PHE A 14 1.02 -0.94 13.47
CA PHE A 14 2.00 -0.05 12.85
C PHE A 14 1.34 1.01 11.95
N ASP A 15 1.77 2.27 12.09
CA ASP A 15 1.42 3.37 11.19
C ASP A 15 2.64 3.82 10.40
N ALA A 16 2.63 3.55 9.09
CA ALA A 16 3.67 3.97 8.17
C ALA A 16 3.49 5.45 7.82
N ARG A 17 4.37 6.30 8.33
CA ARG A 17 4.39 7.73 8.03
C ARG A 17 5.36 8.01 6.88
N VAL A 18 4.82 8.18 5.69
CA VAL A 18 5.58 8.36 4.44
C VAL A 18 5.13 9.63 3.73
N SER A 19 6.07 10.31 3.06
CA SER A 19 5.72 11.44 2.20
C SER A 19 5.09 10.95 0.90
N ASP A 20 4.29 11.79 0.25
CA ASP A 20 3.67 11.44 -1.04
C ASP A 20 4.73 11.12 -2.10
N GLN A 21 5.85 11.83 -2.07
CA GLN A 21 6.99 11.59 -2.96
C GLN A 21 7.56 10.19 -2.79
N ASP A 22 7.87 9.80 -1.55
CA ASP A 22 8.47 8.50 -1.25
C ASP A 22 7.47 7.36 -1.51
N LEU A 23 6.18 7.59 -1.24
CA LEU A 23 5.11 6.67 -1.59
C LEU A 23 5.10 6.37 -3.10
N ILE A 24 5.18 7.40 -3.94
CA ILE A 24 5.12 7.26 -5.41
C ILE A 24 6.42 6.72 -6.00
N GLU A 25 7.57 7.15 -5.53
CA GLU A 25 8.86 6.80 -6.15
C GLU A 25 9.46 5.49 -5.64
N THR A 26 9.14 5.10 -4.40
CA THR A 26 9.77 3.92 -3.78
C THR A 26 8.79 2.76 -3.65
N TYR A 27 7.58 3.01 -3.13
CA TYR A 27 6.68 1.92 -2.73
C TYR A 27 5.69 1.49 -3.82
N LEU A 28 5.15 2.44 -4.60
CA LEU A 28 4.15 2.17 -5.63
C LEU A 28 4.66 1.64 -6.98
N PRO A 29 5.90 1.90 -7.47
CA PRO A 29 6.28 1.52 -8.83
C PRO A 29 6.19 0.02 -9.13
N SER A 30 6.48 -0.83 -8.14
CA SER A 30 6.36 -2.29 -8.30
C SER A 30 4.91 -2.71 -8.50
N PHE A 31 3.97 -2.11 -7.76
CA PHE A 31 2.54 -2.38 -7.94
C PHE A 31 2.02 -1.81 -9.27
N GLU A 32 2.50 -0.63 -9.67
CA GLU A 32 2.15 -0.02 -10.95
C GLU A 32 2.52 -0.93 -12.12
N SER A 33 3.75 -1.45 -12.16
CA SER A 33 4.16 -2.40 -13.21
C SER A 33 3.36 -3.70 -13.18
N CYS A 34 3.03 -4.24 -12.00
CA CYS A 34 2.17 -5.42 -11.91
C CYS A 34 0.78 -5.17 -12.50
N VAL A 35 0.21 -3.98 -12.27
CA VAL A 35 -1.12 -3.62 -12.76
C VAL A 35 -1.08 -3.31 -14.25
N ARG A 36 -0.24 -2.37 -14.68
CA ARG A 36 -0.14 -1.90 -16.07
C ARG A 36 0.39 -2.99 -17.01
N ASP A 37 1.53 -3.58 -16.66
CA ASP A 37 2.30 -4.43 -17.58
C ASP A 37 1.83 -5.90 -17.49
N ALA A 38 1.60 -6.41 -16.28
CA ALA A 38 1.19 -7.80 -16.05
C ALA A 38 -0.33 -8.02 -15.94
N LYS A 39 -1.13 -6.96 -15.86
CA LYS A 39 -2.61 -7.01 -15.81
C LYS A 39 -3.14 -7.95 -14.75
N VAL A 40 -2.62 -7.82 -13.53
CA VAL A 40 -3.03 -8.64 -12.39
C VAL A 40 -4.54 -8.49 -12.13
N ALA A 41 -5.20 -9.61 -11.78
CA ALA A 41 -6.65 -9.62 -11.54
C ALA A 41 -7.05 -9.01 -10.19
N SER A 42 -6.13 -8.97 -9.21
CA SER A 42 -6.44 -8.52 -7.86
C SER A 42 -5.20 -8.04 -7.11
N ILE A 43 -5.39 -7.08 -6.19
CA ILE A 43 -4.39 -6.59 -5.24
C ILE A 43 -4.96 -6.76 -3.82
N MET A 44 -4.10 -7.10 -2.87
CA MET A 44 -4.44 -7.18 -1.44
C MET A 44 -3.90 -5.94 -0.71
N CYS A 45 -4.71 -5.36 0.18
CA CYS A 45 -4.29 -4.29 1.08
C CYS A 45 -3.42 -4.83 2.23
N SER A 46 -2.52 -4.00 2.75
CA SER A 46 -1.73 -4.33 3.93
C SER A 46 -2.53 -4.18 5.24
N TYR A 47 -2.04 -4.77 6.32
CA TYR A 47 -2.68 -4.71 7.63
C TYR A 47 -2.42 -3.40 8.38
N ASN A 48 -1.30 -2.76 8.09
CA ASN A 48 -0.88 -1.52 8.75
C ASN A 48 -1.70 -0.31 8.30
N ALA A 49 -1.56 0.79 9.04
CA ALA A 49 -1.99 2.10 8.58
C ALA A 49 -0.91 2.78 7.74
N VAL A 50 -1.34 3.63 6.81
CA VAL A 50 -0.48 4.56 6.05
C VAL A 50 -0.99 5.96 6.30
N ASN A 51 -0.14 6.81 6.86
CA ASN A 51 -0.45 8.18 7.23
C ASN A 51 -1.73 8.29 8.10
N GLY A 52 -1.87 7.40 9.07
CA GLY A 52 -2.97 7.37 10.04
C GLY A 52 -4.26 6.71 9.55
N VAL A 53 -4.29 6.20 8.31
CA VAL A 53 -5.48 5.53 7.75
C VAL A 53 -5.16 4.05 7.48
N PRO A 54 -5.97 3.10 7.98
CA PRO A 54 -5.79 1.68 7.65
C PRO A 54 -5.78 1.46 6.13
N SER A 55 -4.79 0.73 5.60
CA SER A 55 -4.61 0.58 4.15
C SER A 55 -5.85 0.01 3.45
N CYS A 56 -6.56 -0.94 4.07
CA CYS A 56 -7.79 -1.52 3.54
C CYS A 56 -9.00 -0.57 3.55
N ALA A 57 -8.95 0.52 4.32
CA ALA A 57 -9.98 1.56 4.35
C ALA A 57 -9.53 2.83 3.60
N ASN A 58 -8.29 2.86 3.11
CA ASN A 58 -7.74 4.03 2.45
C ASN A 58 -8.24 4.12 1.00
N LYS A 59 -9.24 4.98 0.79
CA LYS A 59 -9.86 5.20 -0.53
C LYS A 59 -8.86 5.71 -1.57
N PHE A 60 -7.86 6.49 -1.16
CA PHE A 60 -6.83 6.99 -2.08
C PHE A 60 -5.98 5.83 -2.63
N LEU A 61 -5.52 4.93 -1.77
CA LEU A 61 -4.77 3.74 -2.20
C LEU A 61 -5.63 2.79 -3.05
N LEU A 62 -6.86 2.48 -2.62
CA LEU A 62 -7.68 1.42 -3.24
C LEU A 62 -8.46 1.86 -4.49
N GLN A 63 -8.78 3.14 -4.62
CA GLN A 63 -9.57 3.64 -5.76
C GLN A 63 -8.70 4.52 -6.66
N THR A 64 -8.06 5.54 -6.11
CA THR A 64 -7.30 6.51 -6.90
C THR A 64 -6.02 5.90 -7.45
N ILE A 65 -5.25 5.18 -6.64
CA ILE A 65 -4.01 4.53 -7.11
C ILE A 65 -4.33 3.20 -7.76
N ALA A 66 -4.90 2.24 -7.05
CA ALA A 66 -5.01 0.86 -7.55
C ALA A 66 -5.98 0.65 -8.73
N ARG A 67 -6.97 1.53 -8.93
CA ARG A 67 -7.99 1.34 -9.99
C ARG A 67 -7.99 2.43 -11.05
N TYR A 68 -7.70 3.67 -10.69
CA TYR A 68 -7.70 4.78 -11.65
C TYR A 68 -6.39 4.88 -12.42
N SER A 69 -5.28 4.35 -11.88
CA SER A 69 -4.01 4.23 -12.63
C SER A 69 -4.16 3.40 -13.91
N ASP A 70 -4.94 2.31 -13.88
CA ASP A 70 -5.22 1.47 -15.04
C ASP A 70 -5.80 2.24 -16.25
N ASN A 71 -6.49 3.36 -16.02
CA ASN A 71 -7.15 4.15 -17.07
C ASN A 71 -6.35 5.38 -17.52
N LYS A 72 -5.15 5.61 -16.97
CA LYS A 72 -4.38 6.82 -17.24
C LYS A 72 -2.90 6.60 -17.58
N PHE A 73 -2.50 5.36 -17.87
CA PHE A 73 -1.18 5.01 -18.40
C PHE A 73 -1.26 4.47 -19.83
#